data_AF-A0A368SXJ4-F1
#
_entry.id   AF-A0A368SXJ4-F1
#
_cell.length_a   1.000
_cell.length_b   1.000
_cell.length_c   1.000
_cell.angle_alpha   90.00
_cell.angle_beta   90.00
_cell.angle_gamma   90.00
#
_symmetry.space_group_name_H-M   'P 1'
#
loop_
_entity.id
_entity.type
_entity.pdbx_description
1 polymer ?
#
loop_
_entity_poly.entity_id
_entity_poly.type
_entity_poly.pdbx_seq_one_letter_code
_entity_poly.pdbx_strand_id
1 'polypeptide(L)' 'NIRKHAPGAHVDVGLRHEDAQLVIDISNGPAAAPPLRLPGGGHGLLGLRERAHHLGGTLRAAALDDGGFRV' A
#
# COMPACT_ATOMS: atom_id res chain seq x y z
N ASN A 1 -2.56 6.67 -0.14
CA ASN A 1 -2.33 6.13 -1.50
C ASN A 1 -3.61 5.61 -2.12
N ILE A 2 -4.27 4.57 -1.57
CA ILE A 2 -5.45 3.95 -2.19
C ILE A 2 -6.54 4.97 -2.55
N ARG A 3 -7.01 5.79 -1.60
CA ARG A 3 -8.05 6.82 -1.88
C ARG A 3 -7.71 7.77 -3.04
N LYS A 4 -6.43 8.01 -3.32
CA LYS A 4 -5.99 8.87 -4.43
C LYS A 4 -5.88 8.08 -5.74
N HIS A 5 -5.34 6.86 -5.68
CA HIS A 5 -4.93 6.08 -6.86
C HIS A 5 -5.94 5.01 -7.30
N ALA A 6 -6.71 4.45 -6.37
CA ALA A 6 -7.80 3.51 -6.60
C ALA A 6 -9.06 3.89 -5.81
N PRO A 7 -9.71 5.02 -6.15
CA PRO A 7 -10.93 5.45 -5.47
C PRO A 7 -12.04 4.40 -5.60
N GLY A 8 -12.74 4.15 -4.50
CA GLY A 8 -13.84 3.18 -4.45
C GLY A 8 -13.44 1.70 -4.52
N ALA A 9 -12.14 1.39 -4.57
CA ALA A 9 -11.68 0.01 -4.50
C ALA A 9 -11.99 -0.63 -3.13
N HIS A 10 -12.29 -1.93 -3.13
CA HIS A 10 -12.25 -2.75 -1.92
C HIS A 10 -10.83 -2.74 -1.35
N VAL A 11 -10.71 -2.69 -0.02
CA VAL A 11 -9.41 -2.66 0.67
C VAL A 11 -9.38 -3.73 1.74
N ASP A 12 -8.34 -4.54 1.70
CA ASP A 12 -8.04 -5.56 2.68
C ASP A 12 -6.81 -5.14 3.46
N VAL A 13 -6.92 -5.16 4.79
CA VAL A 13 -5.80 -4.89 5.71
C VAL A 13 -5.62 -6.11 6.59
N GLY A 14 -4.55 -6.84 6.33
CA GLY A 14 -4.11 -7.98 7.12
C GLY A 14 -3.03 -7.59 8.12
N LEU A 15 -3.16 -8.08 9.35
CA LEU A 15 -2.14 -7.99 10.37
C LEU A 15 -1.89 -9.38 10.92
N ARG A 16 -0.62 -9.80 10.94
CA ARG A 16 -0.22 -11.07 11.53
C ARG A 16 1.09 -10.93 12.26
N HIS A 17 1.19 -11.58 13.41
CA HIS A 17 2.42 -11.69 14.16
C HIS A 17 3.07 -13.02 13.79
N GLU A 18 4.29 -12.98 13.24
CA GLU A 18 5.07 -14.15 12.82
C GLU A 18 6.42 -14.11 13.53
N ASP A 19 6.73 -15.14 14.32
CA ASP A 19 7.95 -15.22 15.12
C ASP A 19 8.23 -13.94 15.93
N ALA A 20 9.22 -13.15 15.51
CA ALA A 20 9.64 -11.88 16.11
C ALA A 20 9.29 -10.65 15.25
N GLN A 21 8.35 -10.78 14.31
CA GLN A 21 8.00 -9.75 13.33
C GLN A 21 6.49 -9.51 13.29
N LEU A 22 6.13 -8.26 13.04
CA LEU A 22 4.77 -7.87 12.67
C LEU A 22 4.69 -7.73 11.16
N VAL A 23 3.88 -8.56 10.52
CA VAL A 23 3.62 -8.47 9.08
C VAL A 23 2.30 -7.75 8.85
N ILE A 24 2.38 -6.68 8.06
CA ILE A 24 1.25 -5.87 7.64
C ILE A 24 1.10 -6.07 6.13
N ASP A 25 -0.06 -6.53 5.68
CA ASP A 25 -0.41 -6.65 4.27
C ASP A 25 -1.57 -5.70 3.97
N ILE A 26 -1.37 -4.76 3.05
CA ILE A 26 -2.43 -3.86 2.61
C ILE A 26 -2.61 -4.09 1.12
N SER A 27 -3.79 -4.56 0.74
CA SER A 27 -4.15 -4.72 -0.67
C SER A 27 -5.45 -4.01 -1.01
N ASN A 28 -5.57 -3.57 -2.26
CA ASN A 28 -6.82 -3.07 -2.80
C ASN A 28 -7.11 -3.73 -4.14
N GLY A 29 -8.40 -3.93 -4.44
CA GLY A 29 -8.86 -4.33 -5.76
C GLY A 29 -8.72 -3.20 -6.81
N PRO A 30 -9.21 -3.41 -8.04
CA PRO A 30 -9.16 -2.39 -9.07
C PRO A 30 -9.94 -1.13 -8.68
N ALA A 31 -9.52 0.01 -9.23
CA ALA A 31 -10.18 1.30 -9.02
C ALA A 31 -11.62 1.27 -9.58
N ALA A 32 -12.60 1.70 -8.78
CA ALA A 32 -13.99 1.84 -9.22
C ALA A 32 -14.26 3.20 -9.90
N ALA A 33 -13.33 4.14 -9.77
CA ALA A 33 -13.41 5.47 -10.39
C ALA A 33 -12.02 6.01 -10.76
N PRO A 34 -11.93 7.02 -11.64
CA PRO A 34 -10.65 7.62 -12.02
C PRO A 34 -9.86 8.19 -10.82
N PRO A 35 -8.52 8.16 -10.85
CA PRO A 35 -7.68 8.69 -9.78
C PRO A 35 -7.98 10.15 -9.45
N LEU A 36 -7.95 10.50 -8.17
CA LEU A 36 -8.18 11.86 -7.71
C LEU A 36 -6.92 12.71 -7.95
N ARG A 37 -7.11 13.91 -8.52
CA ARG A 37 -6.07 14.93 -8.66
C ARG A 37 -5.88 15.68 -7.34
N LEU A 38 -5.37 14.97 -6.33
CA LEU A 38 -5.01 15.55 -5.04
C LEU A 38 -3.52 15.97 -5.03
N PRO A 39 -3.15 17.09 -4.37
CA PRO A 39 -1.75 17.45 -4.18
C PRO A 39 -0.94 16.30 -3.59
N GLY A 40 0.32 16.18 -3.97
CA GLY A 40 1.23 15.21 -3.37
C GLY A 40 2.56 15.12 -4.11
N GLY A 41 3.66 14.98 -3.36
CA GLY A 41 5.02 15.03 -3.91
C GLY A 41 5.49 13.76 -4.62
N GLY A 42 4.67 12.72 -4.78
CA GLY A 42 5.09 11.47 -5.45
C GLY A 42 5.95 10.51 -4.61
N HIS A 43 6.40 10.94 -3.43
CA HIS A 43 7.30 10.14 -2.56
C HIS A 43 6.58 9.15 -1.61
N GLY A 44 5.33 8.78 -1.90
CA GLY A 44 4.49 8.02 -0.98
C GLY A 44 5.07 6.64 -0.61
N LEU A 45 5.51 5.87 -1.61
CA LEU A 45 6.12 4.55 -1.40
C LEU A 45 7.56 4.65 -0.88
N LEU A 46 8.31 5.66 -1.31
CA LEU A 46 9.67 5.92 -0.82
C LEU A 46 9.66 6.16 0.70
N GLY A 47 8.83 7.10 1.16
CA GLY A 47 8.72 7.40 2.58
C GLY A 47 8.18 6.23 3.42
N LEU A 48 7.35 5.34 2.84
CA LEU A 48 6.96 4.10 3.51
C LEU A 48 8.14 3.13 3.66
N ARG A 49 8.96 2.97 2.61
CA ARG A 49 10.15 2.11 2.65
C ARG A 49 11.20 2.62 3.64
N GLU A 50 11.45 3.92 3.68
CA GLU A 50 12.37 4.55 4.64
C GLU A 50 11.92 4.31 6.09
N ARG A 51 10.62 4.50 6.38
CA ARG A 51 10.07 4.23 7.72
C ARG A 51 10.19 2.76 8.12
N ALA A 52 9.89 1.82 7.21
CA ALA A 52 10.06 0.40 7.48
C ALA A 52 11.54 0.09 7.80
N HIS A 53 12.47 0.64 7.01
CA HIS A 53 13.90 0.44 7.21
C HIS A 53 14.41 1.03 8.54
N HIS A 54 13.95 2.22 8.93
CA HIS A 54 14.27 2.82 10.23
C HIS A 54 13.84 1.97 11.43
N LEU A 55 12.85 1.09 11.26
CA LEU A 55 12.39 0.16 12.29
C LEU A 55 13.03 -1.24 12.16
N GLY A 56 14.05 -1.40 11.31
CA GLY A 56 14.68 -2.69 11.03
C GLY A 56 13.85 -3.64 10.16
N GLY A 57 12.76 -3.14 9.58
CA GLY A 57 11.87 -3.89 8.71
C GLY A 57 12.17 -3.71 7.22
N THR A 58 11.30 -4.29 6.39
CA THR A 58 11.35 -4.16 4.94
C THR A 58 9.96 -3.83 4.40
N LEU A 59 9.90 -3.32 3.16
CA LEU A 59 8.64 -3.05 2.47
C LEU A 59 8.72 -3.48 1.02
N ARG A 60 7.72 -4.24 0.59
CA ARG A 60 7.48 -4.61 -0.81
C ARG A 60 6.25 -3.85 -1.29
N ALA A 61 6.18 -3.57 -2.58
CA ALA A 61 5.04 -2.88 -3.18
C ALA A 61 4.94 -3.34 -4.63
N ALA A 62 3.75 -3.77 -5.04
CA ALA A 62 3.54 -4.32 -6.38
C ALA A 62 2.11 -4.05 -6.86
N ALA A 63 1.97 -3.86 -8.17
CA ALA A 63 0.68 -4.00 -8.83
C ALA A 63 0.28 -5.49 -8.84
N LEU A 64 -1.03 -5.73 -8.82
CA LEU A 64 -1.61 -7.06 -8.92
C LEU A 64 -2.23 -7.25 -10.31
N ASP A 65 -2.34 -8.50 -10.75
CA ASP A 65 -2.85 -8.85 -12.09
C ASP A 65 -4.34 -8.46 -12.28
N ASP A 66 -5.09 -8.36 -11.19
CA ASP A 66 -6.48 -7.93 -11.17
C ASP A 66 -6.67 -6.39 -11.26
N GLY A 67 -5.59 -5.65 -11.48
CA GLY A 67 -5.58 -4.18 -11.49
C GLY A 67 -5.52 -3.55 -10.10
N GLY A 68 -5.36 -4.37 -9.07
CA GLY A 68 -5.14 -3.96 -7.69
C GLY A 68 -3.70 -3.55 -7.39
N PHE A 69 -3.45 -3.27 -6.11
CA PHE A 69 -2.12 -2.96 -5.60
C PHE A 69 -1.94 -3.58 -4.22
N ARG A 70 -0.74 -4.06 -3.91
CA ARG A 70 -0.38 -4.58 -2.60
C ARG A 70 0.90 -3.92 -2.08
N VAL A 71 0.92 -3.67 -0.78
CA VAL A 71 2.09 -3.29 0.01
C VAL A 71 2.22 -4.28 1.17
#